data_AF-A0A6S7AD74-F1
#
_entry.id   AF-A0A6S7AD74-F1
#
_cell.length_a   1.000
_cell.length_b   1.000
_cell.length_c   1.000
_cell.angle_alpha   90.00
_cell.angle_beta   90.00
_cell.angle_gamma   90.00
#
_symmetry.space_group_name_H-M   'P 1'
#
loop_
_entity.id
_entity.type
_entity.pdbx_description
1 polymer ?
#
loop_
_entity_poly.entity_id
_entity_poly.type
_entity_poly.pdbx_seq_one_letter_code
_entity_poly.pdbx_strand_id
1 'polypeptide(L)'
;MKFPRLRTVLAAAALMAALPSAHAWTRISCDLSGTVVNLPVTMRQYRTDGTELSKVLFQLKVKAADIPEGARADTDCTEFVGRQVDVALDNVDASAVRRGKPVKLLYRYDESLGEARATRYELMP
;
A
#
# COMPACT_ATOMS: atom_id res chain seq x y z
N MET A 1 64.13 34.09 -0.05
CA MET A 1 63.29 32.93 0.32
C MET A 1 62.37 32.64 -0.86
N LYS A 2 62.36 31.42 -1.38
CA LYS A 2 61.82 31.06 -2.70
C LYS A 2 60.68 30.06 -2.48
N PHE A 3 59.43 30.52 -2.60
CA PHE A 3 58.28 29.66 -2.81
C PHE A 3 57.76 29.98 -4.21
N PRO A 4 57.56 28.96 -5.08
CA PRO A 4 56.27 28.29 -5.03
C PRO A 4 56.33 26.80 -5.42
N ARG A 5 55.50 26.00 -4.76
CA ARG A 5 54.89 24.83 -5.40
C ARG A 5 53.41 24.82 -5.04
N LEU A 6 52.64 25.55 -5.85
CA LEU A 6 51.24 25.23 -6.06
C LEU A 6 51.18 23.86 -6.73
N ARG A 7 50.59 22.89 -6.05
CA ARG A 7 49.90 21.75 -6.64
C ARG A 7 49.11 21.07 -5.55
N THR A 8 48.01 20.45 -5.97
CA THR A 8 47.15 19.49 -5.23
C THR A 8 46.32 20.12 -4.10
N VAL A 9 44.98 20.03 -4.04
CA VAL A 9 44.02 19.07 -4.61
C VAL A 9 42.69 19.79 -4.89
N LEU A 10 42.24 19.75 -6.15
CA LEU A 10 40.84 19.91 -6.52
C LEU A 10 40.18 18.55 -6.30
N ALA A 11 39.25 18.42 -5.35
CA ALA A 11 38.17 17.41 -5.31
C ALA A 11 37.54 17.35 -3.91
N ALA A 12 36.69 18.32 -3.59
CA ALA A 12 35.81 18.22 -2.42
C ALA A 12 34.42 18.79 -2.78
N ALA A 13 33.81 18.25 -3.84
CA ALA A 13 32.44 18.58 -4.21
C ALA A 13 31.85 17.47 -5.10
N ALA A 14 31.80 16.23 -4.60
CA ALA A 14 31.13 15.14 -5.33
C ALA A 14 30.57 14.02 -4.43
N LEU A 15 30.32 14.29 -3.13
CA LEU A 15 29.76 13.30 -2.21
C LEU A 15 28.64 13.92 -1.36
N MET A 16 27.60 14.49 -1.98
CA MET A 16 26.29 14.68 -1.34
C MET A 16 25.14 14.73 -2.38
N ALA A 17 25.25 13.96 -3.48
CA ALA A 17 24.17 13.85 -4.48
C ALA A 17 23.56 12.43 -4.54
N ALA A 18 23.91 11.56 -3.60
CA ALA A 18 23.41 10.17 -3.55
C ALA A 18 23.05 9.73 -2.14
N LEU A 19 22.70 10.67 -1.24
CA LEU A 19 21.85 10.28 -0.13
C LEU A 19 20.47 10.04 -0.75
N PRO A 20 19.90 8.82 -0.71
CA PRO A 20 18.49 8.67 -1.00
C PRO A 20 17.80 9.67 -0.08
N SER A 21 16.94 10.52 -0.65
CA SER A 21 16.04 11.31 0.16
C SER A 21 15.39 10.33 1.13
N ALA A 22 15.71 10.49 2.42
CA ALA A 22 15.20 9.66 3.49
C ALA A 22 13.74 10.04 3.73
N HIS A 23 12.90 9.85 2.72
CA HIS A 23 11.49 9.55 2.89
C HIS A 23 11.48 8.04 3.09
N ALA A 24 11.65 7.60 4.34
CA ALA A 24 11.58 6.19 4.68
C ALA A 24 10.13 5.72 4.48
N TRP A 25 9.80 5.39 3.24
CA TRP A 25 8.49 4.97 2.77
C TRP A 25 7.99 3.79 3.59
N THR A 26 7.05 3.99 4.49
CA THR A 26 6.34 2.87 5.12
C THR A 26 5.44 2.20 4.08
N ARG A 27 6.01 1.29 3.27
CA ARG A 27 5.27 0.52 2.24
C ARG A 27 4.90 -0.84 2.80
N ILE A 28 3.73 -0.95 3.42
CA ILE A 28 3.25 -2.23 3.95
C ILE A 28 2.56 -2.97 2.81
N SER A 29 2.88 -4.24 2.62
CA SER A 29 2.19 -5.12 1.68
C SER A 29 1.88 -6.42 2.40
N CYS A 30 0.60 -6.77 2.53
CA CYS A 30 0.15 -7.99 3.19
C CYS A 30 -0.92 -8.70 2.36
N ASP A 31 -0.76 -10.00 2.18
CA ASP A 31 -1.81 -10.87 1.67
C ASP A 31 -2.76 -11.22 2.82
N LEU A 32 -3.97 -10.68 2.79
CA LEU A 32 -5.01 -10.92 3.78
C LEU A 32 -5.97 -11.98 3.28
N SER A 33 -6.29 -12.96 4.11
CA SER A 33 -7.37 -13.91 3.85
C SER A 33 -8.34 -13.92 5.00
N GLY A 34 -9.64 -13.94 4.69
CA GLY A 34 -10.66 -13.77 5.72
C GLY A 34 -12.05 -14.13 5.25
N THR A 35 -13.05 -13.78 6.05
CA THR A 35 -14.46 -14.00 5.72
C THR A 35 -15.22 -12.68 5.75
N VAL A 36 -16.04 -12.44 4.73
CA VAL A 36 -16.87 -11.22 4.62
C VAL A 36 -17.96 -11.25 5.69
N VAL A 37 -18.06 -10.21 6.52
CA VAL A 37 -18.93 -10.17 7.70
C VAL A 37 -20.32 -9.63 7.37
N ASN A 38 -20.38 -8.49 6.67
CA ASN A 38 -21.60 -7.78 6.32
C ASN A 38 -22.03 -8.03 4.87
N LEU A 39 -23.20 -7.52 4.50
CA LEU A 39 -23.64 -7.47 3.11
C LEU A 39 -22.78 -6.42 2.37
N PRO A 40 -22.09 -6.79 1.27
CA PRO A 40 -21.32 -5.83 0.49
C PRO A 40 -22.23 -4.75 -0.10
N VAL A 41 -21.79 -3.50 -0.01
CA VAL A 41 -22.48 -2.33 -0.55
C VAL A 41 -21.72 -1.85 -1.77
N THR A 42 -22.42 -1.63 -2.88
CA THR A 42 -21.81 -1.04 -4.08
C THR A 42 -22.13 0.44 -4.15
N MET A 43 -21.09 1.25 -4.28
CA MET A 43 -21.20 2.69 -4.51
C MET A 43 -20.70 3.00 -5.92
N ARG A 44 -21.41 3.88 -6.63
CA ARG A 44 -20.97 4.42 -7.91
C ARG A 44 -20.75 5.92 -7.76
N GLN A 45 -19.62 6.39 -8.23
CA GLN A 45 -19.25 7.79 -8.26
C GLN A 45 -18.88 8.17 -9.68
N TYR A 46 -19.20 9.39 -10.09
CA TYR A 46 -18.79 9.91 -11.39
C TYR A 46 -17.79 11.03 -11.16
N ARG A 47 -16.65 10.95 -11.85
CA ARG A 47 -15.70 12.06 -11.88
C ARG A 47 -16.24 13.21 -12.72
N THR A 48 -15.62 14.38 -12.57
CA THR A 48 -15.93 15.57 -13.37
C THR A 48 -15.68 15.37 -14.87
N ASP A 49 -14.86 14.39 -15.24
CA ASP A 49 -14.62 13.97 -16.64
C ASP A 49 -15.64 12.94 -17.15
N GLY A 50 -16.65 12.56 -16.35
CA GLY A 50 -17.65 11.56 -16.70
C GLY A 50 -17.24 10.11 -16.45
N THR A 51 -16.02 9.84 -15.98
CA THR A 51 -15.55 8.48 -15.67
C THR A 51 -16.32 7.90 -14.48
N GLU A 52 -16.93 6.73 -14.66
CA GLU A 52 -17.54 5.97 -13.57
C GLU A 52 -16.45 5.30 -12.70
N LEU A 53 -16.54 5.51 -11.40
CA LEU A 53 -15.78 4.83 -10.37
C LEU A 53 -16.75 3.97 -9.56
N SER A 54 -16.59 2.65 -9.64
CA SER A 54 -17.35 1.73 -8.80
C SER A 54 -16.52 1.34 -7.59
N LYS A 55 -17.12 1.34 -6.40
CA LYS A 55 -16.51 0.85 -5.16
C LYS A 55 -17.39 -0.22 -4.53
N VAL A 56 -16.79 -1.34 -4.15
CA VAL A 56 -17.44 -2.37 -3.33
C VAL A 56 -16.92 -2.25 -1.90
N LEU A 57 -17.82 -1.96 -0.97
CA LEU A 57 -17.55 -1.72 0.45
C LEU A 57 -18.02 -2.91 1.28
N PHE A 58 -17.17 -3.45 2.14
CA PHE A 58 -17.52 -4.54 3.05
C PHE A 58 -16.53 -4.62 4.22
N GLN A 59 -16.88 -5.43 5.22
CA GLN A 59 -16.04 -5.76 6.36
C GLN A 59 -15.46 -7.16 6.21
N LEU A 60 -14.15 -7.28 6.36
CA LEU A 60 -13.44 -8.56 6.34
C LEU A 60 -13.02 -8.91 7.77
N LYS A 61 -13.42 -10.09 8.25
CA LYS A 61 -12.80 -10.71 9.42
C LYS A 61 -11.57 -11.48 8.96
N VAL A 62 -10.39 -10.95 9.26
CA VAL A 62 -9.10 -11.52 8.83
C VAL A 62 -8.81 -12.79 9.63
N LYS A 63 -8.45 -13.85 8.91
CA LYS A 63 -8.12 -15.18 9.44
C LYS A 63 -6.63 -15.49 9.32
N ALA A 64 -6.00 -15.07 8.23
CA ALA A 64 -4.56 -15.14 8.04
C ALA A 64 -4.08 -13.90 7.28
N ALA A 65 -2.84 -13.51 7.55
CA ALA A 65 -2.20 -12.36 6.97
C ALA A 65 -0.71 -12.67 6.82
N ASP A 66 -0.22 -12.61 5.59
CA ASP A 66 1.14 -13.03 5.24
C ASP A 66 1.85 -11.92 4.44
N ILE A 67 3.17 -11.89 4.50
CA ILE A 67 3.97 -11.01 3.63
C ILE A 67 4.03 -11.69 2.25
N PRO A 68 3.64 -11.00 1.16
CA PRO A 68 3.69 -11.58 -0.19
C PRO A 68 5.11 -12.01 -0.56
N GLU A 69 5.24 -13.06 -1.37
CA GLU A 69 6.55 -13.54 -1.81
C GLU A 69 7.37 -12.43 -2.51
N GLY A 70 8.62 -12.26 -2.08
CA GLY A 70 9.51 -11.23 -2.61
C GLY A 70 9.21 -9.80 -2.15
N ALA A 71 8.16 -9.58 -1.35
CA ALA A 71 7.90 -8.30 -0.70
C ALA A 71 8.61 -8.21 0.65
N ARG A 72 8.92 -6.99 1.08
CA ARG A 72 9.35 -6.68 2.44
C ARG A 72 8.30 -5.76 3.03
N ALA A 73 7.65 -6.20 4.11
CA ALA A 73 6.81 -5.34 4.91
C ALA A 73 7.65 -4.80 6.07
N ASP A 74 7.60 -3.49 6.30
CA ASP A 74 8.22 -2.87 7.48
C ASP A 74 7.37 -3.08 8.75
N THR A 75 6.18 -3.65 8.61
CA THR A 75 5.22 -3.93 9.68
C THR A 75 4.83 -5.41 9.67
N ASP A 76 4.60 -5.96 10.86
CA ASP A 76 4.15 -7.34 11.05
C ASP A 76 2.71 -7.52 10.56
N CYS A 77 2.51 -8.26 9.47
CA CYS A 77 1.18 -8.55 8.92
C CYS A 77 0.31 -9.36 9.89
N THR A 78 0.89 -10.06 10.87
CA THR A 78 0.10 -10.85 11.83
C THR A 78 -0.79 -9.98 12.72
N GLU A 79 -0.50 -8.68 12.85
CA GLU A 79 -1.35 -7.72 13.55
C GLU A 79 -2.77 -7.63 12.96
N PHE A 80 -2.95 -7.98 11.68
CA PHE A 80 -4.27 -8.02 11.06
C PHE A 80 -5.10 -9.23 11.51
N VAL A 81 -4.47 -10.32 11.95
CA VAL A 81 -5.15 -11.58 12.27
C VAL A 81 -6.16 -11.38 13.41
N GLY A 82 -7.39 -11.85 13.21
CA GLY A 82 -8.47 -11.73 14.18
C GLY A 82 -9.18 -10.37 14.19
N ARG A 83 -8.66 -9.37 13.47
CA ARG A 83 -9.30 -8.05 13.34
C ARG A 83 -10.41 -8.07 12.29
N GLN A 84 -11.34 -7.12 12.46
CA GLN A 84 -12.27 -6.73 11.41
C GLN A 84 -11.75 -5.46 10.76
N VAL A 85 -11.62 -5.46 9.45
CA VAL A 85 -11.15 -4.31 8.67
C VAL A 85 -12.21 -3.89 7.67
N ASP A 86 -12.39 -2.58 7.51
CA ASP A 86 -13.23 -2.00 6.47
C ASP A 86 -12.45 -2.01 5.15
N VAL A 87 -13.04 -2.63 4.14
CA VAL A 87 -12.45 -2.83 2.81
C VAL A 87 -13.24 -2.02 1.80
N ALA A 88 -12.51 -1.30 0.95
CA ALA A 88 -13.03 -0.67 -0.25
C ALA A 88 -12.26 -1.18 -1.47
N LEU A 89 -12.93 -1.92 -2.35
CA LEU A 89 -12.37 -2.39 -3.61
C LEU A 89 -12.80 -1.47 -4.75
N ASP A 90 -11.84 -1.04 -5.56
CA ASP A 90 -12.09 -0.20 -6.72
C ASP A 90 -12.36 -1.05 -7.97
N ASN A 91 -13.45 -0.75 -8.68
CA ASN A 91 -13.83 -1.33 -9.97
C ASN A 91 -13.90 -2.87 -10.00
N VAL A 92 -14.37 -3.48 -8.90
CA VAL A 92 -14.59 -4.92 -8.78
C VAL A 92 -16.08 -5.24 -8.94
N ASP A 93 -16.39 -6.37 -9.57
CA ASP A 93 -17.77 -6.87 -9.67
C ASP A 93 -18.31 -7.26 -8.29
N ALA A 94 -19.46 -6.71 -7.91
CA ALA A 94 -20.07 -6.96 -6.60
C ALA A 94 -20.37 -8.45 -6.34
N SER A 95 -20.56 -9.26 -7.37
CA SER A 95 -20.80 -10.70 -7.24
C SER A 95 -19.58 -11.50 -6.77
N ALA A 96 -18.38 -10.92 -6.89
CA ALA A 96 -17.12 -11.50 -6.42
C ALA A 96 -16.99 -11.48 -4.88
N VAL A 97 -17.73 -10.59 -4.22
CA VAL A 97 -17.74 -10.48 -2.75
C VAL A 97 -19.12 -10.86 -2.24
N ARG A 98 -19.19 -11.82 -1.31
CA ARG A 98 -20.46 -12.28 -0.74
C ARG A 98 -20.32 -12.48 0.76
N ARG A 99 -21.34 -12.05 1.51
CA ARG A 99 -21.40 -12.26 2.96
C ARG A 99 -21.18 -13.73 3.31
N GLY A 100 -20.34 -13.98 4.31
CA GLY A 100 -20.00 -15.32 4.79
C GLY A 100 -19.07 -16.13 3.88
N LYS A 101 -18.67 -15.59 2.72
CA LYS A 101 -17.70 -16.27 1.84
C LYS A 101 -16.26 -15.87 2.19
N PRO A 102 -15.31 -16.79 1.99
CA PRO A 102 -13.90 -16.46 2.10
C PRO A 102 -13.48 -15.56 0.94
N VAL A 103 -12.58 -14.62 1.22
CA VAL A 103 -11.98 -13.72 0.24
C VAL A 103 -10.50 -13.56 0.57
N LYS A 104 -9.66 -13.45 -0.46
CA LYS A 104 -8.25 -13.09 -0.37
C LYS A 104 -8.04 -11.69 -0.96
N LEU A 105 -7.28 -10.86 -0.28
CA LEU A 105 -7.02 -9.48 -0.64
C LEU A 105 -5.53 -9.17 -0.52
N LEU A 106 -5.01 -8.38 -1.44
CA LEU A 106 -3.72 -7.73 -1.28
C LEU A 106 -3.95 -6.36 -0.63
N TYR A 107 -3.47 -6.18 0.59
CA TYR A 107 -3.42 -4.91 1.29
C TYR A 107 -2.12 -4.19 0.98
N ARG A 108 -2.22 -2.91 0.64
CA ARG A 108 -1.08 -2.02 0.45
C ARG A 108 -1.28 -0.73 1.25
N TYR A 109 -0.27 -0.38 2.03
CA TYR A 109 -0.14 0.93 2.67
C TYR A 109 1.01 1.71 2.03
N ASP A 110 0.78 2.97 1.67
CA ASP A 110 1.81 3.88 1.17
C ASP A 110 1.55 5.30 1.69
N GLU A 111 2.23 5.66 2.78
CA GLU A 111 2.11 6.98 3.42
C GLU A 111 2.46 8.15 2.49
N SER A 112 3.25 7.92 1.44
CA SER A 112 3.67 8.98 0.50
C SER A 112 2.53 9.50 -0.39
N LEU A 113 1.44 8.75 -0.48
CA LEU A 113 0.27 9.09 -1.31
C LEU A 113 -0.75 9.99 -0.60
N GLY A 114 -0.48 10.37 0.66
CA GLY A 114 -1.39 11.12 1.53
C GLY A 114 -2.48 10.26 2.16
N GLU A 115 -3.03 10.68 3.30
CA GLU A 115 -3.93 9.87 4.14
C GLU A 115 -5.09 9.22 3.37
N ALA A 116 -5.70 9.96 2.43
CA ALA A 116 -6.86 9.49 1.67
C ALA A 116 -6.55 8.36 0.67
N ARG A 117 -5.29 8.18 0.26
CA ARG A 117 -4.86 7.15 -0.71
C ARG A 117 -3.84 6.17 -0.13
N ALA A 118 -3.49 6.35 1.14
CA ALA A 118 -2.47 5.57 1.77
C ALA A 118 -2.87 4.09 1.84
N THR A 119 -4.16 3.77 1.98
CA THR A 119 -4.63 2.39 2.02
C THR A 119 -5.28 1.96 0.71
N ARG A 120 -4.84 0.82 0.16
CA ARG A 120 -5.44 0.18 -1.00
C ARG A 120 -5.65 -1.31 -0.78
N TYR A 121 -6.79 -1.81 -1.24
CA TYR A 121 -7.10 -3.24 -1.28
C TYR A 121 -7.33 -3.68 -2.72
N GLU A 122 -6.77 -4.82 -3.08
CA GLU A 122 -6.96 -5.45 -4.38
C GLU A 122 -7.47 -6.87 -4.19
N LEU A 123 -8.48 -7.29 -4.97
CA LEU A 123 -9.01 -8.65 -4.90
C LEU A 123 -8.00 -9.61 -5.51
N MET A 124 -7.62 -10.64 -4.76
CA MET A 124 -6.76 -11.71 -5.26
C MET A 124 -7.61 -12.84 -5.86
N PRO A 125 -7.09 -13.55 -6.87
CA PRO A 125 -7.77 -14.69 -7.49
C PRO A 125 -7.96 -15.89 -6.53
#